data_AF-A0A1V2Q5G1-F1
#
_entry.id   AF-A0A1V2Q5G1-F1
#
_cell.length_a   1.000
_cell.length_b   1.000
_cell.length_c   1.000
_cell.angle_alpha   90.00
_cell.angle_beta   90.00
_cell.angle_gamma   90.00
#
_symmetry.space_group_name_H-M   'P 1'
#
loop_
_entity.id
_entity.type
_entity.pdbx_description
1 polymer ?
#
loop_
_entity_poly.entity_id
_entity_poly.type
_entity_poly.pdbx_seq_one_letter_code
_entity_poly.pdbx_strand_id
1 'polypeptide(L)'
;MSNTKTVPYEWCDTCQKRGFLDDHDAEKALGRARARRERWADQNTPGSRRGMKRENRVYECPAGLLHLTELSRRAHNARAARWSGVAA
;
A
#
# COMPACT_ATOMS: atom_id res chain seq x y z
N MET A 1 13.73 11.03 -22.76
CA MET A 1 12.48 10.25 -22.56
C MET A 1 12.25 10.06 -21.08
N SER A 2 11.56 11.01 -20.44
CA SER A 2 11.22 10.95 -19.02
C SER A 2 10.43 9.67 -18.77
N ASN A 3 10.96 8.75 -17.99
CA ASN A 3 10.32 7.46 -17.72
C ASN A 3 9.14 7.70 -16.76
N THR A 4 7.98 8.09 -17.31
CA THR A 4 6.72 8.43 -16.62
C THR A 4 6.08 7.24 -15.87
N LYS A 5 6.88 6.24 -15.46
CA LYS A 5 6.41 4.97 -14.92
C LYS A 5 6.25 4.95 -13.40
N THR A 6 6.95 5.83 -12.70
CA THR A 6 6.93 5.87 -11.22
C THR A 6 6.04 7.00 -10.75
N VAL A 7 5.08 6.69 -9.90
CA VAL A 7 4.28 7.70 -9.20
C VAL A 7 5.20 8.40 -8.18
N PRO A 8 5.21 9.74 -8.08
CA PRO A 8 5.96 10.46 -7.07
C PRO A 8 5.65 9.91 -5.68
N TYR A 9 6.68 9.70 -4.87
CA TYR A 9 6.52 9.25 -3.50
C TYR A 9 7.60 9.89 -2.64
N GLU A 10 7.29 10.06 -1.36
CA GLU A 10 8.23 10.45 -0.32
C GLU A 10 8.51 9.28 0.61
N TRP A 11 9.66 9.30 1.28
CA TRP A 11 9.94 8.33 2.32
C TRP A 11 9.34 8.81 3.64
N CYS A 12 8.45 8.02 4.24
CA CYS A 12 7.90 8.34 5.55
C CYS A 12 8.75 7.70 6.64
N ASP A 13 9.39 8.53 7.46
CA ASP A 13 10.23 8.06 8.57
C ASP A 13 9.43 7.42 9.71
N THR A 14 8.16 7.81 9.89
CA THR A 14 7.28 7.22 10.91
C THR A 14 6.92 5.78 10.59
N CYS A 15 6.55 5.50 9.34
CA CYS A 15 6.13 4.18 8.90
C CYS A 15 7.25 3.35 8.24
N GLN A 16 8.43 3.94 8.00
CA GLN A 16 9.55 3.38 7.23
C GLN A 16 9.08 2.79 5.89
N LYS A 17 8.21 3.54 5.21
CA LYS A 17 7.52 3.15 3.97
C LYS A 17 7.42 4.33 3.03
N ARG A 18 7.21 4.02 1.75
CA ARG A 18 6.86 5.03 0.74
C ARG A 18 5.47 5.59 1.02
N GLY A 19 5.39 6.91 1.17
CA GLY A 19 4.19 7.70 1.30
C GLY A 19 3.91 8.52 0.05
N PHE A 20 2.64 8.76 -0.24
CA PHE A 20 2.16 9.60 -1.33
C PHE A 20 1.55 10.86 -0.71
N LEU A 21 1.73 12.00 -1.35
CA LEU A 21 1.23 13.29 -0.86
C LEU A 21 -0.26 13.47 -1.18
N ASP A 22 -0.68 13.02 -2.37
CA ASP A 22 -2.04 13.19 -2.86
C ASP A 22 -2.77 11.87 -2.98
N ASP A 23 -4.08 11.88 -2.72
CA ASP A 23 -4.98 10.73 -2.91
C ASP A 23 -4.92 10.19 -4.33
N HIS A 24 -4.89 11.09 -5.32
CA HIS A 24 -4.81 10.70 -6.73
C HIS A 24 -3.56 9.87 -7.04
N ASP A 25 -2.40 10.30 -6.54
CA ASP A 25 -1.15 9.59 -6.73
C ASP A 25 -1.14 8.27 -5.94
N ALA A 26 -1.67 8.28 -4.71
CA ALA A 26 -1.78 7.08 -3.91
C ALA A 26 -2.68 6.01 -4.56
N GLU A 27 -3.82 6.39 -5.13
CA GLU A 27 -4.72 5.50 -5.86
C GLU A 27 -4.09 4.97 -7.16
N LYS A 28 -3.42 5.86 -7.90
CA LYS A 28 -2.66 5.48 -9.11
C LYS A 28 -1.55 4.48 -8.76
N ALA A 29 -0.86 4.68 -7.65
CA ALA A 29 0.15 3.76 -7.15
C ALA A 29 -0.46 2.44 -6.71
N LEU A 30 -1.62 2.46 -6.05
CA LEU A 30 -2.37 1.26 -5.65
C LEU A 30 -2.75 0.41 -6.86
N GLY A 31 -3.33 1.03 -7.90
CA GLY A 31 -3.69 0.34 -9.14
C GLY A 31 -2.48 -0.31 -9.82
N ARG A 32 -1.35 0.42 -9.89
CA ARG A 32 -0.09 -0.11 -10.45
C ARG A 32 0.48 -1.25 -9.63
N ALA A 33 0.44 -1.16 -8.30
CA ALA A 33 0.90 -2.22 -7.42
C ALA A 33 0.08 -3.50 -7.64
N ARG A 34 -1.25 -3.40 -7.63
CA ARG A 34 -2.17 -4.52 -7.91
C ARG A 34 -1.87 -5.16 -9.26
N ALA A 35 -1.84 -4.39 -10.34
CA ALA A 35 -1.58 -4.89 -11.68
C ALA A 35 -0.19 -5.54 -11.81
N ARG A 36 0.82 -5.06 -11.06
CA ARG A 36 2.14 -5.71 -11.02
C ARG A 36 2.08 -7.05 -10.30
N ARG A 37 1.39 -7.14 -9.16
CA ARG A 37 1.23 -8.38 -8.39
C ARG A 37 0.44 -9.41 -9.18
N GLU A 38 -0.62 -9.00 -9.86
CA GLU A 38 -1.46 -9.86 -10.69
C GLU A 38 -0.64 -10.47 -11.83
N ARG A 39 0.09 -9.63 -12.58
CA ARG A 39 1.01 -10.12 -13.63
C ARG A 39 2.08 -11.06 -13.08
N TRP A 40 2.65 -10.76 -11.92
CA TRP A 40 3.64 -11.64 -11.29
C TRP A 40 3.01 -12.98 -10.88
N ALA A 41 1.81 -12.97 -10.30
CA ALA A 41 1.10 -14.18 -9.89
C ALA A 41 0.69 -15.04 -11.09
N ASP A 42 0.25 -14.43 -12.18
CA ASP A 42 -0.07 -15.14 -13.42
C ASP A 42 1.17 -15.78 -14.06
N GLN A 43 2.34 -15.15 -13.92
CA GLN A 43 3.62 -15.70 -14.41
C GLN A 43 4.21 -16.79 -13.52
N ASN A 44 4.18 -16.62 -12.19
CA ASN A 44 4.91 -17.47 -11.24
C ASN A 44 4.02 -18.54 -10.60
N THR A 45 2.72 -18.31 -10.55
CA THR A 45 1.74 -19.27 -10.00
C THR A 45 0.51 -19.41 -10.92
N PRO A 46 0.70 -19.78 -12.21
CA PRO A 46 -0.39 -19.86 -13.17
C PRO A 46 -1.52 -20.76 -12.66
N GLY A 47 -2.77 -20.28 -12.72
CA GLY A 47 -3.97 -21.03 -12.32
C GLY A 47 -4.27 -21.10 -10.82
N SER A 48 -3.29 -20.88 -9.95
CA SER A 48 -3.49 -21.01 -8.50
C SER A 48 -3.57 -19.66 -7.77
N ARG A 49 -2.71 -18.69 -8.12
CA ARG A 49 -2.55 -17.40 -7.41
C ARG A 49 -2.42 -17.53 -5.88
N ARG A 50 -2.10 -18.73 -5.38
CA ARG A 50 -2.06 -19.04 -3.95
C ARG A 50 -0.86 -18.34 -3.31
N GLY A 51 -1.11 -17.62 -2.22
CA GLY A 51 -0.09 -16.83 -1.52
C GLY A 51 0.17 -15.45 -2.12
N MET A 52 -0.59 -15.04 -3.14
CA MET A 52 -0.47 -13.70 -3.71
C MET A 52 -0.86 -12.64 -2.68
N LYS A 53 0.09 -11.77 -2.33
CA LYS A 53 -0.15 -10.57 -1.55
C LYS A 53 -0.62 -9.44 -2.46
N ARG A 54 -1.78 -8.87 -2.15
CA ARG A 54 -2.37 -7.74 -2.89
C ARG A 54 -2.57 -6.56 -1.96
N GLU A 55 -2.06 -5.41 -2.37
CA GLU A 55 -2.36 -4.13 -1.74
C GLU A 55 -3.84 -3.79 -1.98
N ASN A 56 -4.62 -3.66 -0.91
CA ASN A 56 -6.07 -3.54 -0.97
C ASN A 56 -6.57 -2.12 -0.77
N ARG A 57 -5.80 -1.23 -0.15
CA ARG A 57 -6.26 0.12 0.17
C ARG A 57 -5.10 1.07 0.43
N VAL A 58 -5.44 2.35 0.39
CA VAL A 58 -4.62 3.45 0.87
C VAL A 58 -5.07 3.81 2.29
N TYR A 59 -4.15 4.24 3.15
CA TYR A 59 -4.45 4.82 4.46
C TYR A 59 -3.54 6.00 4.74
N GLU A 60 -4.03 6.98 5.46
CA GLU A 60 -3.24 8.14 5.90
C GLU A 60 -2.46 7.80 7.17
N CYS A 61 -1.18 8.18 7.19
CA CYS A 61 -0.30 8.10 8.35
C CYS A 61 -0.37 9.41 9.15
N PRO A 62 -0.08 9.39 10.46
CA PRO A 62 0.01 10.61 11.28
C PRO A 62 0.93 11.71 10.72
N ALA A 63 1.89 11.35 9.85
CA ALA A 63 2.77 12.29 9.16
C ALA A 63 2.09 13.02 7.97
N GLY A 64 0.79 12.82 7.73
CA GLY A 64 0.05 13.41 6.60
C GLY A 64 0.32 12.74 5.25
N LEU A 65 1.00 11.58 5.24
CA LEU A 65 1.32 10.83 4.03
C LEU A 65 0.40 9.63 3.85
N LEU A 66 0.09 9.30 2.60
CA LEU A 66 -0.77 8.19 2.21
C LEU A 66 0.05 6.94 1.90
N HIS A 67 -0.29 5.81 2.50
CA HIS A 67 0.43 4.55 2.34
C HIS A 67 -0.46 3.43 1.81
N LEU A 68 0.15 2.54 1.03
CA LEU A 68 -0.50 1.32 0.58
C LEU A 68 -0.44 0.25 1.66
N THR A 69 -1.52 -0.51 1.83
CA THR A 69 -1.55 -1.67 2.72
C THR A 69 -2.23 -2.88 2.09
N GLU A 70 -1.69 -4.04 2.41
CA GLU A 70 -2.28 -5.36 2.09
C GLU A 70 -3.46 -5.71 3.00
N LEU A 71 -3.61 -5.02 4.13
CA LEU A 71 -4.62 -5.33 5.13
C LEU A 71 -6.04 -4.94 4.67
N SER A 72 -7.03 -5.70 5.12
CA SER A 72 -8.44 -5.31 5.06
C SER A 72 -8.73 -4.14 6.00
N ARG A 73 -9.86 -3.43 5.84
CA ARG A 73 -10.24 -2.28 6.71
C ARG A 73 -10.19 -2.69 8.18
N ARG A 74 -10.84 -3.81 8.50
CA ARG A 74 -10.95 -4.34 9.85
C ARG A 74 -9.58 -4.72 10.41
N ALA A 75 -8.75 -5.42 9.64
CA ALA A 75 -7.43 -5.81 10.08
C ALA A 75 -6.50 -4.60 10.28
N HIS A 76 -6.59 -3.60 9.40
CA HIS A 76 -5.85 -2.35 9.55
C HIS A 76 -6.26 -1.61 10.83
N ASN A 77 -7.56 -1.38 11.03
CA ASN A 77 -8.08 -0.68 12.20
C ASN A 77 -7.75 -1.41 13.50
N ALA A 78 -7.83 -2.74 13.52
CA ALA A 78 -7.42 -3.54 14.67
C ALA A 78 -5.92 -3.41 14.97
N ARG A 79 -5.07 -3.26 13.95
CA ARG A 79 -3.62 -3.07 14.10
C ARG A 79 -3.27 -1.64 14.52
N ALA A 80 -3.98 -0.65 13.99
CA ALA A 80 -3.86 0.75 14.38
C ALA A 80 -4.26 0.93 15.85
N ALA A 81 -5.38 0.35 16.28
CA ALA A 81 -5.82 0.35 17.67
C ALA A 81 -4.80 -0.29 18.62
N ARG A 82 -4.02 -1.27 18.16
CA ARG A 82 -2.92 -1.88 18.93
C ARG A 82 -1.68 -0.98 19.04
N TRP A 83 -1.47 -0.05 18.10
CA TRP A 83 -0.40 0.93 18.17
C TRP A 83 -0.78 2.16 18.97
N SER A 84 -2.07 2.52 19.00
CA SER A 84 -2.62 3.60 19.83
C SER A 84 -2.73 3.23 21.32
N GLY A 85 -1.82 2.40 21.84
CA GLY A 85 -1.69 2.06 23.25
C GLY A 85 -1.26 3.23 24.13
N VAL A 86 -2.01 4.33 24.09
CA VAL A 86 -2.24 5.16 25.27
C VAL A 86 -3.13 4.34 26.19
N ALA A 87 -2.64 4.16 27.40
CA ALA A 87 -3.14 3.30 28.45
C ALA A 87 -4.66 3.35 28.67
N ALA A 88 -5.22 2.17 28.96
CA ALA A 88 -6.24 2.00 29.99
C ALA A 88 -5.80 0.84 30.87
#